data_AF-A0A0P7IX66-F1
#
_entry.id   AF-A0A0P7IX66-F1
#
_cell.length_a   1.000
_cell.length_b   1.000
_cell.length_c   1.000
_cell.angle_alpha   90.00
_cell.angle_beta   90.00
_cell.angle_gamma   90.00
#
_symmetry.space_group_name_H-M   'P 1'
#
loop_
_entity.id
_entity.type
_entity.pdbx_description
1 polymer ?
#
loop_
_entity_poly.entity_id
_entity_poly.type
_entity_poly.pdbx_seq_one_letter_code
_entity_poly.pdbx_strand_id
1 'polypeptide(L)'
;MRPSFHSLTPEEQAQFGNGVGPYWMPDWMRQLITGAASWFFQTASWRHHDFGYAVGGDRYDRRRCDDKFLLAMLKDAVTQVGDLWLLKCYPAIVVAIIFYLAVRIGGQFGSFKYREQYASLDEVLSVPH
;
A
#
# COMPACT_ATOMS: atom_id res chain seq x y z
N MET A 1 -1.84 12.01 18.66
CA MET A 1 -2.95 11.39 17.90
C MET A 1 -2.38 10.86 16.60
N ARG A 2 -2.77 9.67 16.12
CA ARG A 2 -2.26 9.13 14.85
C ARG A 2 -2.89 9.88 13.67
N PRO A 3 -2.11 10.44 12.72
CA PRO A 3 -2.68 11.04 11.52
C PRO A 3 -3.51 10.04 10.71
N SER A 4 -4.54 10.55 10.05
CA SER A 4 -5.40 9.78 9.15
C SER A 4 -5.10 10.15 7.71
N PHE A 5 -5.18 9.17 6.80
CA PHE A 5 -5.10 9.46 5.36
C PHE A 5 -6.22 10.42 4.92
N HIS A 6 -7.37 10.36 5.58
CA HIS A 6 -8.49 11.29 5.33
C HIS A 6 -8.25 12.72 5.84
N SER A 7 -7.14 12.96 6.56
CA SER A 7 -6.71 14.30 6.92
C SER A 7 -6.01 15.03 5.77
N LEU A 8 -5.61 14.30 4.72
CA LEU A 8 -5.08 14.86 3.49
C LEU A 8 -6.20 15.45 2.62
N THR A 9 -5.89 16.50 1.87
CA THR A 9 -6.75 17.00 0.79
C THR A 9 -6.91 15.95 -0.31
N PRO A 10 -7.97 16.03 -1.15
CA PRO A 10 -8.15 15.08 -2.25
C PRO A 10 -6.96 15.02 -3.22
N GLU A 11 -6.29 16.15 -3.45
CA GLU A 11 -5.10 16.23 -4.31
C GLU A 11 -3.92 15.49 -3.68
N GLU A 12 -3.63 15.74 -2.40
CA GLU A 12 -2.60 15.01 -1.66
C GLU A 12 -2.90 13.51 -1.61
N GLN A 13 -4.15 13.11 -1.38
CA GLN A 13 -4.54 11.69 -1.41
C GLN A 13 -4.31 11.04 -2.78
N ALA A 14 -4.49 11.78 -3.88
CA ALA A 14 -4.27 11.28 -5.23
C ALA A 14 -2.79 11.13 -5.58
N GLN A 15 -1.93 11.97 -4.99
CA GLN A 15 -0.49 12.04 -5.26
C GLN A 15 0.36 11.28 -4.23
N PHE A 16 -0.21 10.83 -3.11
CA PHE A 16 0.54 10.15 -2.05
C PHE A 16 1.03 8.76 -2.46
N GLY A 17 2.28 8.44 -2.16
CA GLY A 17 2.90 7.13 -2.36
C GLY A 17 3.56 6.96 -3.73
N ASN A 18 4.25 5.84 -3.92
CA ASN A 18 5.01 5.55 -5.15
C ASN A 18 4.50 4.34 -5.94
N GLY A 19 3.30 3.88 -5.62
CA GLY A 19 2.72 2.68 -6.21
C GLY A 19 3.22 1.42 -5.52
N VAL A 20 3.55 0.38 -6.28
CA VAL A 20 3.98 -0.91 -5.74
C VAL A 20 5.50 -1.04 -5.84
N GLY A 21 6.15 -1.06 -4.69
CA GLY A 21 7.57 -1.39 -4.55
C GLY A 21 8.29 -0.51 -3.54
N PRO A 22 9.43 -0.95 -3.00
CA PRO A 22 10.22 -0.15 -2.08
C PRO A 22 10.91 1.02 -2.80
N TYR A 23 11.22 2.10 -2.08
CA TYR A 23 11.85 3.31 -2.63
C TYR A 23 13.22 3.09 -3.30
N TRP A 24 13.94 2.02 -2.93
CA TRP A 24 15.21 1.67 -3.56
C TRP A 24 15.06 0.97 -4.91
N MET A 25 13.85 0.55 -5.27
CA MET A 25 13.57 -0.09 -6.55
C MET A 25 13.53 0.96 -7.68
N PRO A 26 14.18 0.70 -8.84
CA PRO A 26 14.15 1.63 -9.97
C PRO A 26 12.73 2.01 -10.41
N ASP A 27 12.52 3.27 -10.76
CA ASP A 27 11.19 3.84 -11.08
C ASP A 27 10.46 3.07 -12.19
N TRP A 28 11.17 2.72 -13.26
CA TRP A 28 10.59 1.97 -14.37
C TRP A 28 10.05 0.60 -13.92
N MET A 29 10.69 -0.03 -12.94
CA MET A 29 10.27 -1.32 -12.40
C MET A 29 9.05 -1.15 -11.49
N ARG A 30 9.04 -0.12 -10.63
CA ARG A 30 7.86 0.23 -9.83
C ARG A 30 6.66 0.52 -10.72
N GLN A 31 6.84 1.29 -11.79
CA GLN A 31 5.78 1.60 -12.76
C GLN A 31 5.27 0.34 -13.46
N LEU A 32 6.16 -0.57 -13.88
CA LEU A 32 5.77 -1.84 -14.48
C LEU A 32 4.92 -2.69 -13.53
N ILE A 33 5.36 -2.88 -12.28
CA ILE A 33 4.64 -3.68 -11.29
C ILE A 33 3.31 -3.03 -10.93
N THR A 34 3.32 -1.71 -10.72
CA THR A 34 2.12 -0.90 -10.43
C THR A 34 1.10 -1.01 -11.56
N GLY A 35 1.53 -0.90 -12.81
CA GLY A 35 0.66 -1.04 -13.98
C GLY A 35 0.07 -2.45 -14.09
N ALA A 36 0.91 -3.48 -13.96
CA ALA A 36 0.47 -4.87 -13.98
C ALA A 36 -0.52 -5.18 -12.85
N ALA A 37 -0.27 -4.69 -11.63
CA ALA A 37 -1.13 -4.88 -10.48
C ALA A 37 -2.45 -4.10 -10.59
N SER A 38 -2.44 -2.94 -11.25
CA SER A 38 -3.63 -2.10 -11.47
C SER A 38 -4.66 -2.78 -12.38
N TRP A 39 -4.27 -3.83 -13.09
CA TRP A 39 -5.20 -4.70 -13.82
C TRP A 39 -6.13 -5.52 -12.90
N PHE A 40 -5.70 -5.72 -11.64
CA PHE A 40 -6.38 -6.54 -10.64
C PHE A 40 -6.92 -5.72 -9.46
N PHE A 41 -6.23 -4.65 -9.06
CA PHE A 41 -6.52 -3.92 -7.82
C PHE A 41 -6.66 -2.42 -8.03
N GLN A 42 -7.42 -1.78 -7.14
CA GLN A 42 -7.50 -0.33 -7.08
C GLN A 42 -6.27 0.24 -6.38
N THR A 43 -5.68 1.27 -7.00
CA THR A 43 -4.45 1.92 -6.52
C THR A 43 -4.60 2.62 -5.17
N ALA A 44 -5.83 2.95 -4.76
CA ALA A 44 -6.11 3.59 -3.48
C ALA A 44 -5.57 2.77 -2.28
N SER A 45 -5.63 1.44 -2.37
CA SER A 45 -5.13 0.56 -1.30
C SER A 45 -3.63 0.71 -1.04
N TRP A 46 -2.83 1.03 -2.08
CA TRP A 46 -1.39 1.27 -1.98
C TRP A 46 -1.09 2.58 -1.27
N ARG A 47 -1.78 3.66 -1.64
CA ARG A 47 -1.59 4.98 -1.01
C ARG A 47 -1.90 4.96 0.48
N HIS A 48 -2.96 4.25 0.87
CA HIS A 48 -3.29 4.04 2.28
C HIS A 48 -2.23 3.22 3.03
N HIS A 49 -1.60 2.24 2.38
CA HIS A 49 -0.52 1.44 2.94
C HIS A 49 0.75 2.28 3.12
N ASP A 50 1.19 2.97 2.07
CA ASP A 50 2.35 3.87 2.06
C ASP A 50 2.21 4.95 3.13
N PHE A 51 1.04 5.57 3.24
CA PHE A 51 0.78 6.58 4.27
C PHE A 51 0.90 6.00 5.68
N GLY A 52 0.36 4.79 5.89
CA GLY A 52 0.49 4.09 7.16
C GLY A 52 1.95 3.79 7.52
N TYR A 53 2.77 3.45 6.52
CA TYR A 53 4.20 3.21 6.67
C TYR A 53 4.99 4.49 6.95
N ALA A 54 4.62 5.61 6.32
CA ALA A 54 5.21 6.91 6.55
C ALA A 54 4.91 7.44 7.96
N VAL A 55 3.65 7.34 8.40
CA VAL A 55 3.21 7.65 9.78
C VAL A 55 4.01 6.84 10.79
N GLY A 56 4.26 5.56 10.48
CA GLY A 56 5.06 4.68 11.31
C GLY A 56 4.36 4.25 12.60
N GLY A 57 5.15 3.78 13.56
CA GLY A 57 4.68 3.31 14.86
C GLY A 57 5.42 2.05 15.29
N ASP A 58 4.69 1.10 15.86
CA ASP A 58 5.25 -0.18 16.32
C ASP A 58 4.95 -1.35 15.35
N ARG A 59 5.29 -2.57 15.80
CA ARG A 59 5.04 -3.81 15.03
C ARG A 59 3.55 -4.11 14.79
N TYR A 60 2.68 -3.67 15.70
CA TYR A 60 1.24 -3.85 15.58
C TYR A 60 0.67 -2.86 14.56
N ASP A 61 1.17 -1.62 14.54
CA ASP A 61 0.83 -0.64 13.51
C ASP A 61 1.26 -1.09 12.12
N ARG A 62 2.47 -1.64 11.97
CA ARG A 62 2.91 -2.24 10.71
C ARG A 62 1.98 -3.35 10.27
N ARG A 63 1.72 -4.32 11.15
CA ARG A 63 0.82 -5.44 10.86
C ARG A 63 -0.56 -4.94 10.46
N ARG A 64 -1.10 -3.94 11.15
CA ARG A 64 -2.39 -3.34 10.83
C ARG A 64 -2.42 -2.74 9.41
N CYS A 65 -1.33 -2.11 8.98
CA CYS A 65 -1.22 -1.60 7.61
C CYS A 65 -1.21 -2.74 6.59
N ASP A 66 -0.38 -3.77 6.83
CA ASP A 66 -0.26 -4.94 5.95
C ASP A 66 -1.58 -5.70 5.84
N ASP A 67 -2.28 -5.93 6.96
CA ASP A 67 -3.54 -6.67 7.00
C ASP A 67 -4.67 -5.89 6.29
N LYS A 68 -4.74 -4.57 6.48
CA LYS A 68 -5.69 -3.72 5.73
C LYS A 68 -5.41 -3.71 4.24
N PHE A 69 -4.13 -3.72 3.86
CA PHE A 69 -3.73 -3.76 2.47
C PHE A 69 -4.16 -5.08 1.80
N LEU A 70 -3.92 -6.22 2.46
CA LEU A 70 -4.42 -7.52 2.00
C LEU A 70 -5.94 -7.54 1.88
N LEU A 71 -6.66 -7.08 2.90
CA LEU A 71 -8.13 -7.06 2.88
C LEU A 71 -8.68 -6.21 1.72
N ALA A 72 -8.03 -5.08 1.41
CA ALA A 72 -8.41 -4.24 0.28
C ALA A 72 -8.19 -4.97 -1.06
N MET A 73 -7.02 -5.61 -1.26
CA MET A 73 -6.74 -6.38 -2.48
C MET A 73 -7.67 -7.59 -2.64
N LEU A 74 -7.98 -8.30 -1.54
CA LEU A 74 -8.91 -9.43 -1.58
C LEU A 74 -10.33 -8.96 -1.89
N LYS A 75 -10.77 -7.82 -1.34
CA LYS A 75 -12.04 -7.20 -1.69
C LYS A 75 -12.07 -6.89 -3.18
N ASP A 76 -11.04 -6.20 -3.69
CA ASP A 76 -10.94 -5.88 -5.11
C ASP A 76 -11.02 -7.14 -5.97
N ALA A 77 -10.29 -8.20 -5.61
CA ALA A 77 -10.29 -9.49 -6.30
C ALA A 77 -11.68 -10.13 -6.41
N VAL A 78 -12.48 -10.11 -5.34
CA VAL A 78 -13.81 -10.74 -5.34
C VAL A 78 -14.90 -9.84 -5.90
N THR A 79 -14.73 -8.51 -5.85
CA THR A 79 -15.72 -7.54 -6.35
C THR A 79 -15.44 -7.03 -7.76
N GLN A 80 -14.48 -7.60 -8.49
CA GLN A 80 -14.22 -7.23 -9.89
C GLN A 80 -15.48 -7.42 -10.73
N VAL A 81 -15.76 -6.48 -11.64
CA VAL A 81 -16.91 -6.54 -12.55
C VAL A 81 -16.45 -6.99 -13.93
N GLY A 82 -17.19 -7.90 -14.57
CA GLY A 82 -17.01 -8.28 -15.97
C GLY A 82 -16.94 -9.79 -16.23
N ASP A 83 -17.04 -10.18 -17.51
CA ASP A 83 -17.18 -11.57 -17.96
C ASP A 83 -15.95 -12.46 -17.68
N LEU A 84 -14.80 -11.85 -17.39
CA LEU A 84 -13.56 -12.54 -17.07
C LEU A 84 -13.37 -12.77 -15.56
N TRP A 85 -14.39 -12.55 -14.72
CA TRP A 85 -14.26 -12.61 -13.26
C TRP A 85 -13.59 -13.90 -12.77
N LEU A 86 -14.04 -15.08 -13.22
CA LEU A 86 -13.45 -16.37 -12.82
C LEU A 86 -11.97 -16.48 -13.20
N LEU A 87 -11.59 -15.93 -14.36
CA LEU A 87 -10.21 -15.94 -14.86
C LEU A 87 -9.32 -14.95 -14.11
N LYS A 88 -9.87 -13.83 -13.62
CA LYS A 88 -9.10 -12.78 -12.94
C LYS A 88 -9.04 -12.97 -11.42
N CYS A 89 -10.10 -13.49 -10.82
CA CYS A 89 -10.25 -13.59 -9.36
C CYS A 89 -9.15 -14.47 -8.74
N TYR A 90 -8.94 -15.69 -9.27
CA TYR A 90 -7.94 -16.60 -8.70
C TYR A 90 -6.50 -16.05 -8.82
N PRO A 91 -6.03 -15.58 -10.00
CA PRO A 91 -4.74 -14.89 -10.09
C PRO A 91 -4.65 -13.66 -9.19
N ALA A 92 -5.70 -12.85 -9.07
CA ALA A 92 -5.71 -11.70 -8.17
C ALA A 92 -5.51 -12.10 -6.70
N ILE A 93 -6.16 -13.16 -6.23
CA ILE A 93 -5.94 -13.67 -4.86
C ILE A 93 -4.48 -14.11 -4.66
N VAL A 94 -3.92 -14.84 -5.63
CA VAL A 94 -2.51 -15.28 -5.56
C VAL A 94 -1.57 -14.07 -5.51
N VAL A 95 -1.76 -13.08 -6.38
CA VAL A 95 -0.94 -11.85 -6.40
C VAL A 95 -1.10 -11.07 -5.10
N ALA A 96 -2.32 -10.97 -4.55
CA ALA A 96 -2.57 -10.29 -3.27
C ALA A 96 -1.81 -10.95 -2.12
N ILE A 97 -1.75 -12.28 -2.08
CA ILE A 97 -0.97 -13.04 -1.09
C ILE A 97 0.54 -12.79 -1.29
N ILE A 98 1.03 -12.80 -2.53
CA ILE A 98 2.44 -12.51 -2.84
C ILE A 98 2.83 -11.11 -2.35
N PHE A 99 2.01 -10.10 -2.66
CA PHE A 99 2.25 -8.73 -2.19
C PHE A 99 2.17 -8.61 -0.68
N TYR A 100 1.22 -9.29 -0.03
CA TYR A 100 1.17 -9.35 1.42
C TYR A 100 2.47 -9.90 2.00
N LEU A 101 2.95 -11.06 1.52
CA LEU A 101 4.22 -11.63 1.98
C LEU A 101 5.40 -10.68 1.74
N ALA A 102 5.43 -10.02 0.57
CA ALA A 102 6.47 -9.06 0.22
C ALA A 102 6.49 -7.86 1.19
N VAL A 103 5.35 -7.24 1.52
CA VAL A 103 5.30 -6.13 2.49
C VAL A 103 5.56 -6.60 3.92
N ARG A 104 5.18 -7.84 4.28
CA ARG A 104 5.49 -8.41 5.60
C ARG A 104 6.99 -8.54 5.82
N ILE A 105 7.72 -8.95 4.80
CA ILE A 105 9.18 -9.08 4.79
C ILE A 105 9.82 -7.69 4.65
N GLY A 106 9.56 -6.97 3.55
CA GLY A 106 10.18 -5.68 3.24
C GLY A 106 9.88 -4.57 4.25
N GLY A 107 8.72 -4.61 4.89
CA GLY A 107 8.37 -3.71 6.00
C GLY A 107 9.18 -3.97 7.25
N GLN A 108 9.44 -5.25 7.58
CA GLN A 108 10.26 -5.62 8.74
C GLN A 108 11.72 -5.18 8.57
N PHE A 109 12.24 -5.19 7.34
CA PHE A 109 13.65 -4.94 7.03
C PHE A 109 13.96 -3.50 6.58
N GLY A 110 13.00 -2.57 6.64
CA GLY A 110 13.33 -1.13 6.54
C GLY A 110 12.31 -0.23 5.84
N SER A 111 11.26 -0.78 5.21
CA SER A 111 10.26 0.08 4.55
C SER A 111 9.32 0.76 5.57
N PHE A 112 9.05 0.12 6.71
CA PHE A 112 8.22 0.69 7.76
C PHE A 112 9.04 1.59 8.71
N LYS A 113 8.52 2.77 9.04
CA LYS A 113 9.17 3.71 9.96
C LYS A 113 8.85 3.36 11.42
N TYR A 114 9.65 2.49 12.02
CA TYR A 114 9.54 2.18 13.45
C TYR A 114 9.90 3.40 14.32
N ARG A 115 9.01 3.74 15.26
CA ARG A 115 9.15 4.93 16.12
C ARG A 115 8.28 4.82 17.37
N GLU A 116 8.67 5.51 18.45
CA GLU A 116 7.91 5.56 19.71
C GLU A 116 6.66 6.45 19.61
N GLN A 117 6.72 7.48 18.77
CA GLN A 117 5.63 8.43 18.55
C GLN A 117 5.33 8.51 17.06
N TYR A 118 4.06 8.58 16.68
CA TYR A 118 3.65 8.75 15.28
C TYR A 118 4.24 10.01 14.68
N ALA A 119 4.59 9.97 13.39
CA ALA A 119 4.83 11.19 12.64
C ALA A 119 3.61 12.11 12.71
N SER A 120 3.82 13.41 12.75
CA SER A 120 2.82 14.42 12.42
C SER A 120 2.48 14.41 10.93
N LEU A 121 1.40 15.09 10.55
CA LEU A 121 1.01 15.19 9.14
C LEU A 121 2.08 15.93 8.32
N ASP A 122 2.64 17.02 8.87
CA ASP A 122 3.67 17.83 8.22
C ASP A 122 4.96 17.02 7.99
N GLU A 123 5.37 16.22 8.97
CA GLU A 123 6.52 15.32 8.83
C GLU A 123 6.28 14.29 7.73
N VAL A 124 5.07 13.69 7.67
CA VAL A 124 4.72 12.76 6.61
C VAL A 124 4.81 13.44 5.24
N LEU A 125 4.29 14.66 5.08
CA LEU A 125 4.30 15.37 3.80
C LEU A 125 5.69 15.89 3.38
N SER A 126 6.61 16.08 4.33
CA SER A 126 7.96 16.59 4.05
C SER A 126 8.93 15.59 3.41
N VAL A 127 8.59 14.29 3.43
CA VAL A 127 9.44 13.22 2.90
C VAL A 127 9.01 12.89 1.47
N PRO A 128 9.94 12.72 0.51
CA PRO A 128 9.60 12.21 -0.81
C PRO A 128 9.06 10.79 -0.70
N HIS A 129 7.87 10.53 -1.26
CA HIS A 129 7.25 9.22 -1.29
C HIS A 129 7.36 8.57 -2.66
#